data_AF-X1MB41-F1
#
_entry.id   AF-X1MB41-F1
#
_cell.length_a   1.000
_cell.length_b   1.000
_cell.length_c   1.000
_cell.angle_alpha   90.00
_cell.angle_beta   90.00
_cell.angle_gamma   90.00
#
_symmetry.space_group_name_H-M   'P 1'
#
loop_
_entity.id
_entity.type
_entity.pdbx_description
1 polymer ?
#
loop_
_entity_poly.entity_id
_entity_poly.type
_entity_poly.pdbx_seq_one_letter_code
_entity_poly.pdbx_strand_id
1 'polypeptide(L)' 'MRFRKIITAVDGHTEGEPVRLITGGIPHIPGNTMAEKRDFFRQNLDYLRTALCF' A
#
# COMPACT_ATOMS: atom_id res chain seq x y z
N MET A 1 -5.42 -4.83 -22.96
CA MET A 1 -4.10 -4.97 -22.30
C MET A 1 -4.20 -5.99 -21.19
N ARG A 2 -3.20 -6.87 -21.01
CA ARG A 2 -3.12 -7.80 -19.88
C ARG A 2 -1.94 -7.40 -19.00
N PHE A 3 -2.22 -6.78 -17.86
CA PHE A 3 -1.20 -6.39 -16.89
C PHE A 3 -0.95 -7.54 -15.91
N ARG A 4 0.30 -7.71 -15.46
CA ARG A 4 0.68 -8.70 -14.45
C ARG A 4 0.51 -8.21 -13.02
N LYS A 5 0.67 -6.90 -12.79
CA LYS A 5 0.49 -6.23 -11.50
C LYS A 5 -0.20 -4.90 -11.76
N ILE A 6 -1.31 -4.66 -11.09
CA ILE A 6 -2.06 -3.40 -11.13
C ILE A 6 -2.29 -3.00 -9.68
N ILE A 7 -1.96 -1.75 -9.34
CA ILE A 7 -2.31 -1.13 -8.07
C ILE A 7 -3.21 0.05 -8.40
N THR A 8 -4.35 0.15 -7.73
CA THR A 8 -5.27 1.28 -7.89
C THR A 8 -5.17 2.17 -6.65
N ALA A 9 -5.15 3.48 -6.87
CA ALA A 9 -5.01 4.45 -5.80
C ALA A 9 -5.85 5.71 -6.08
N VAL A 10 -6.20 6.41 -5.00
CA VAL A 10 -6.75 7.76 -5.03
C VAL A 10 -5.73 8.67 -4.37
N ASP A 11 -5.20 9.62 -5.13
CA ASP A 11 -4.27 10.63 -4.62
C ASP A 11 -5.04 11.86 -4.15
N GLY A 12 -4.58 12.47 -3.07
CA GLY A 12 -5.15 13.67 -2.47
C GLY A 12 -4.13 14.43 -1.62
N HIS A 13 -4.60 15.43 -0.88
CA HIS A 13 -3.78 16.14 0.09
C HIS A 13 -4.62 16.68 1.26
N THR A 14 -3.97 16.89 2.40
CA THR A 14 -4.51 17.64 3.54
C THR A 14 -3.59 18.82 3.79
N GLU A 15 -4.09 20.04 3.57
CA GLU A 15 -3.29 21.27 3.75
C GLU A 15 -1.95 21.29 2.98
N GLY A 16 -1.92 20.67 1.80
CA GLY A 16 -0.72 20.56 0.97
C GLY A 16 0.14 19.33 1.25
N GLU A 17 -0.10 18.60 2.33
CA GLU A 17 0.57 17.32 2.61
C GLU A 17 -0.04 16.21 1.74
N PRO A 18 0.72 15.59 0.82
CA PRO A 18 0.19 14.60 -0.10
C PRO A 18 -0.19 13.30 0.63
N VAL A 19 -1.30 12.71 0.22
CA VAL A 19 -1.73 11.39 0.66
C VAL A 19 -2.10 10.54 -0.56
N ARG A 20 -1.69 9.28 -0.53
CA ARG A 20 -2.05 8.27 -1.55
C ARG A 20 -2.81 7.14 -0.86
N LEU A 21 -4.09 7.01 -1.18
CA LEU A 21 -4.95 5.96 -0.66
C LEU A 21 -4.98 4.79 -1.64
N ILE A 22 -4.40 3.65 -1.25
CA ILE A 22 -4.43 2.43 -2.06
C ILE A 22 -5.80 1.75 -1.93
N THR A 23 -6.48 1.53 -3.05
CA THR A 23 -7.83 0.94 -3.12
C THR A 23 -7.84 -0.49 -3.65
N GLY A 24 -6.75 -0.97 -4.24
CA GLY A 24 -6.67 -2.31 -4.82
C GLY A 24 -5.28 -2.70 -5.30
N GLY A 25 -5.08 -4.00 -5.54
CA GLY A 25 -3.82 -4.53 -6.08
C GLY A 25 -2.77 -4.96 -5.05
N ILE A 26 -3.13 -4.93 -3.75
CA ILE A 26 -2.27 -5.36 -2.64
C ILE A 26 -2.62 -6.80 -2.25
N PRO A 27 -1.64 -7.68 -1.95
CA PRO A 27 -1.91 -9.02 -1.46
C PRO A 27 -2.58 -9.01 -0.08
N HIS A 28 -3.09 -10.16 0.34
CA HIS A 28 -3.60 -10.31 1.70
C HIS A 28 -2.48 -10.05 2.73
N ILE A 29 -2.79 -9.23 3.74
CA ILE A 29 -1.89 -8.92 4.86
C ILE A 29 -2.40 -9.67 6.10
N PRO A 30 -1.70 -10.72 6.56
CA PRO A 30 -2.09 -11.49 7.75
C PRO A 30 -1.90 -10.66 9.03
N GLY A 31 -2.71 -10.97 10.04
CA GLY A 31 -2.74 -10.31 11.35
C GLY A 31 -4.17 -10.06 11.82
N ASN A 32 -4.40 -10.23 13.12
CA ASN A 32 -5.68 -9.98 13.78
C ASN A 32 -5.84 -8.50 14.15
N THR A 33 -4.73 -7.79 14.32
CA THR A 33 -4.71 -6.34 14.65
C THR A 33 -4.03 -5.52 13.57
N MET A 34 -4.27 -4.20 13.55
CA MET A 34 -3.56 -3.30 12.64
C MET A 34 -2.05 -3.22 12.91
N ALA A 35 -1.64 -3.38 14.17
CA ALA A 35 -0.23 -3.44 14.53
C ALA A 35 0.45 -4.67 13.91
N GLU A 36 -0.17 -5.85 14.04
CA GLU A 36 0.34 -7.09 13.44
C GLU A 36 0.43 -6.99 11.91
N LYS A 37 -0.62 -6.45 11.26
CA LYS A 37 -0.63 -6.25 9.81
C LYS A 37 0.46 -5.27 9.36
N ARG A 38 0.66 -4.18 10.10
CA ARG A 38 1.72 -3.20 9.83
C ARG A 38 3.10 -3.85 9.94
N ASP A 39 3.33 -4.63 10.99
CA ASP A 39 4.62 -5.26 11.24
C ASP A 39 4.91 -6.33 10.18
N PHE A 40 3.90 -7.13 9.79
CA PHE A 40 4.02 -8.05 8.66
C PHE A 40 4.33 -7.32 7.35
N PHE A 41 3.61 -6.23 7.06
CA PHE A 41 3.80 -5.45 5.84
C PHE A 41 5.23 -4.89 5.76
N ARG A 42 5.74 -4.35 6.87
CA ARG A 42 7.11 -3.83 6.95
C ARG A 42 8.17 -4.91 6.72
N GLN A 43 7.96 -6.12 7.24
CA GLN A 43 8.94 -7.21 7.15
C GLN A 43 8.91 -7.93 5.79
N ASN A 44 7.74 -8.05 5.15
CA ASN A 44 7.54 -8.94 4.01
C ASN A 44 7.14 -8.23 2.71
N LEU A 45 6.59 -7.02 2.81
CA LEU A 45 5.96 -6.31 1.69
C LEU A 45 6.57 -4.92 1.45
N ASP A 46 7.78 -4.66 1.95
CA ASP A 46 8.44 -3.34 1.79
C ASP A 46 8.66 -2.96 0.31
N TYR A 47 8.71 -3.96 -0.60
CA TYR A 47 8.75 -3.73 -2.04
C TYR A 47 7.54 -2.97 -2.57
N LEU A 48 6.37 -3.06 -1.91
CA LEU A 48 5.18 -2.28 -2.28
C LEU A 48 5.32 -0.83 -1.84
N ARG A 49 5.82 -0.61 -0.62
CA ARG A 49 6.08 0.75 -0.12
C ARG A 49 7.10 1.46 -1.00
N THR A 50 8.24 0.83 -1.26
CA THR A 50 9.32 1.41 -2.09
C THR A 50 8.92 1.63 -3.55
N ALA A 51 7.96 0.87 -4.08
CA ALA A 51 7.43 1.09 -5.41
C ALA A 51 6.42 2.25 -5.49
N LEU A 52 5.78 2.61 -4.38
CA LEU A 52 4.67 3.57 -4.34
C LEU A 52 5.03 4.91 -3.68
N CYS A 53 6.05 4.90 -2.82
CA CYS A 53 6.55 6.01 -2.03
C CYS A 53 8.07 6.14 -2.24
N PHE A 54 8.54 7.38 -2.34
CA PHE A 54 9.96 7.75 -2.44
C PHE A 54 10.56 7.95 -1.05
#